data_AF-A0A1I2L6X1-F1
#
_entry.id   AF-A0A1I2L6X1-F1
#
_cell.length_a   1.000
_cell.length_b   1.000
_cell.length_c   1.000
_cell.angle_alpha   90.00
_cell.angle_beta   90.00
_cell.angle_gamma   90.00
#
_symmetry.space_group_name_H-M   'P 1'
#
loop_
_entity.id
_entity.type
_entity.pdbx_description
1 polymer ?
#
loop_
_entity_poly.entity_id
_entity_poly.type
_entity_poly.pdbx_seq_one_letter_code
_entity_poly.pdbx_strand_id
1 'polypeptide(L)'
;MLDYILQVVMFQLGFLLMYELLLKKETFFTINRLYLLVTPLVSLLLPLLKFESLSALVPADSISALSQVLLPEVYIGGQPENIQQLPAVNLVQEQGLQINWWLVTYVSGVVLSLILLLKKYQNLNHLFRFRRISEDKELRIIEVPNSNIACTFFKTIFLGDKLSEAEKQQILSHELVHVKQRHSLDLVFFEALKIIFWFNPLVYIYQSRIATLHEFIADANVVKTTTKRSYYEQLLNTAFNTQNISFINQFFNHSLIKKRIIMLQKSRSKTIAKFKYLFVLPLLFMMLTYVSCSENREGLEENQSISEQLAEIKMAIDDGKKLSDTEKQQLFEILDAMSQNEKGSTPPPPPLPPIVTEKEVGVPFAVVEDVPVFVGCENLSTNEERKECMSRQISQFVNKNFNTGLGKQLNLKGVNRVIAQFRIDRTGEVVDVKARASHPALQEEAIRVISELPKMQPGKQDGKDISVMYSLPIVFQVGSSE
;
A
#
# COMPACT_ATOMS: atom_id res chain seq x y z
N MET A 1 -3.91 7.24 -6.07
CA MET A 1 -3.01 6.84 -7.18
C MET A 1 -1.57 6.67 -6.70
N LEU A 2 -0.98 7.64 -6.01
CA LEU A 2 0.40 7.54 -5.52
C LEU A 2 0.57 6.44 -4.46
N ASP A 3 -0.37 6.32 -3.51
CA ASP A 3 -0.36 5.26 -2.49
C ASP A 3 -0.42 3.87 -3.11
N TYR A 4 -1.26 3.68 -4.13
CA TYR A 4 -1.34 2.43 -4.87
C TYR A 4 0.01 2.06 -5.51
N ILE A 5 0.67 3.01 -6.21
CA ILE A 5 1.98 2.77 -6.82
C ILE A 5 3.02 2.42 -5.75
N LEU A 6 3.01 3.12 -4.62
CA LEU A 6 3.92 2.87 -3.51
C LEU A 6 3.71 1.46 -2.92
N GLN A 7 2.46 1.05 -2.69
CA GLN A 7 2.11 -0.29 -2.21
C GLN A 7 2.59 -1.38 -3.19
N VAL A 8 2.35 -1.21 -4.49
CA VAL A 8 2.83 -2.15 -5.52
C VAL A 8 4.36 -2.29 -5.47
N VAL A 9 5.10 -1.17 -5.42
CA VAL A 9 6.57 -1.19 -5.35
C VAL A 9 7.07 -1.88 -4.07
N MET A 10 6.44 -1.61 -2.93
CA MET A 10 6.77 -2.24 -1.65
C MET A 10 6.55 -3.76 -1.69
N PHE A 11 5.44 -4.22 -2.28
CA PHE A 11 5.15 -5.65 -2.41
C PHE A 11 6.10 -6.36 -3.37
N GLN A 12 6.43 -5.75 -4.50
CA GLN A 12 7.44 -6.27 -5.41
C GLN A 12 8.80 -6.41 -4.73
N LEU A 13 9.19 -5.43 -3.91
CA LEU A 13 10.43 -5.48 -3.15
C LEU A 13 10.41 -6.66 -2.16
N GLY A 14 9.31 -6.84 -1.41
CA GLY A 14 9.15 -7.95 -0.48
C GLY A 14 9.31 -9.32 -1.15
N PHE A 15 8.65 -9.53 -2.30
CA PHE A 15 8.79 -10.77 -3.06
C PHE A 15 10.20 -10.98 -3.64
N LEU A 16 10.86 -9.92 -4.13
CA LEU A 16 12.24 -10.02 -4.61
C LEU A 16 13.23 -10.35 -3.50
N LEU A 17 13.07 -9.75 -2.31
CA LEU A 17 13.91 -10.06 -1.16
C LEU A 17 13.75 -11.51 -0.73
N MET A 18 12.53 -12.01 -0.68
CA MET A 18 12.26 -13.42 -0.38
C MET A 18 12.96 -14.35 -1.39
N TYR A 19 12.92 -13.99 -2.67
CA TYR A 19 13.63 -14.73 -3.71
C TYR A 19 15.14 -14.71 -3.52
N GLU A 20 15.75 -13.55 -3.31
CA GLU A 20 17.20 -13.42 -3.19
C GLU A 20 17.76 -14.17 -1.98
N LEU A 21 17.05 -14.11 -0.85
CA LEU A 21 17.51 -14.68 0.41
C LEU A 21 17.29 -16.20 0.48
N LEU A 22 16.13 -16.68 0.05
CA LEU A 22 15.70 -18.07 0.28
C LEU A 22 15.73 -18.93 -0.99
N LEU A 23 15.13 -18.45 -2.09
CA LEU A 23 14.74 -19.29 -3.23
C LEU A 23 15.80 -19.36 -4.34
N LYS A 24 16.56 -18.29 -4.56
CA LYS A 24 17.59 -18.19 -5.62
C LYS A 24 18.65 -19.28 -5.53
N LYS A 25 18.94 -19.75 -4.32
CA LYS A 25 19.93 -20.81 -4.08
C LYS A 25 19.37 -22.20 -4.40
N GLU A 26 18.05 -22.35 -4.57
CA GLU A 26 17.44 -23.65 -4.79
C GLU A 26 17.48 -24.09 -6.25
N THR A 27 17.67 -25.39 -6.46
CA THR A 27 17.74 -26.02 -7.80
C THR A 27 16.36 -26.36 -8.38
N PHE A 28 15.27 -25.95 -7.72
CA PHE A 28 13.90 -26.12 -8.22
C PHE A 28 13.55 -25.04 -9.25
N PHE A 29 14.21 -25.11 -10.40
CA PHE A 29 14.15 -24.06 -11.40
C PHE A 29 12.74 -23.76 -11.93
N THR A 30 11.89 -24.78 -12.10
CA THR A 30 10.51 -24.59 -12.58
C THR A 30 9.66 -23.79 -11.58
N ILE A 31 9.79 -24.07 -10.28
CA ILE A 31 9.04 -23.35 -9.23
C ILE A 31 9.58 -21.92 -9.10
N ASN A 32 10.90 -21.75 -9.16
CA ASN A 32 11.52 -20.41 -9.19
C ASN A 32 11.06 -19.59 -10.40
N ARG A 33 10.89 -20.23 -11.57
CA ARG A 33 10.41 -19.56 -12.79
C ARG A 33 8.97 -19.09 -12.61
N LEU A 34 8.10 -19.97 -12.11
CA LEU A 34 6.71 -19.63 -11.81
C LEU A 34 6.62 -18.50 -10.77
N TYR A 35 7.41 -18.58 -9.70
CA TYR A 35 7.47 -17.55 -8.66
C TYR A 35 7.81 -16.17 -9.22
N LEU A 36 8.87 -16.08 -10.04
CA LEU A 36 9.31 -14.81 -10.63
C LEU A 36 8.31 -14.23 -11.64
N LEU A 37 7.51 -15.07 -12.30
CA LEU A 37 6.47 -14.63 -13.23
C LEU A 37 5.18 -14.19 -12.53
N VAL A 38 4.77 -14.91 -11.48
CA VAL A 38 3.49 -14.69 -10.78
C VAL A 38 3.58 -13.53 -9.78
N THR A 39 4.68 -13.41 -9.03
CA THR A 39 4.77 -12.41 -7.95
C THR A 39 4.65 -10.94 -8.40
N PRO A 40 5.18 -10.50 -9.55
CA PRO A 40 4.92 -9.16 -10.06
C PRO A 40 3.43 -8.91 -10.35
N LEU A 41 2.70 -9.91 -10.85
CA LEU A 41 1.27 -9.79 -11.11
C LEU A 41 0.47 -9.76 -9.81
N VAL A 42 0.81 -10.64 -8.87
CA VAL A 42 0.17 -10.66 -7.54
C VAL A 42 0.39 -9.33 -6.83
N SER A 43 1.59 -8.74 -6.88
CA SER A 43 1.86 -7.42 -6.29
C SER A 43 0.99 -6.29 -6.87
N LEU A 44 0.53 -6.43 -8.12
CA LEU A 44 -0.36 -5.47 -8.78
C LEU A 44 -1.82 -5.66 -8.35
N LEU A 45 -2.22 -6.92 -8.15
CA LEU A 45 -3.57 -7.30 -7.77
C LEU A 45 -3.83 -7.11 -6.26
N LEU A 46 -2.83 -7.33 -5.41
CA LEU A 46 -2.98 -7.31 -3.96
C LEU A 46 -3.60 -6.01 -3.41
N PRO A 47 -3.13 -4.80 -3.78
CA PRO A 47 -3.75 -3.56 -3.32
C PRO A 47 -5.21 -3.36 -3.76
N LEU A 48 -5.68 -4.11 -4.76
CA LEU A 48 -7.07 -4.06 -5.24
C LEU A 48 -7.99 -5.03 -4.46
N LEU A 49 -7.42 -5.96 -3.70
CA LEU A 49 -8.18 -6.93 -2.92
C LEU A 49 -8.51 -6.35 -1.54
N LYS A 50 -9.72 -5.80 -1.42
CA LYS A 50 -10.26 -5.30 -0.16
C LYS A 50 -10.97 -6.44 0.58
N PHE A 51 -10.51 -6.76 1.79
CA PHE A 51 -11.14 -7.78 2.64
C PHE A 51 -11.49 -7.17 3.99
N GLU A 52 -12.75 -6.80 4.19
CA GLU A 52 -13.23 -6.21 5.45
C GLU A 52 -13.04 -7.15 6.64
N SER A 53 -13.15 -8.46 6.44
CA SER A 53 -13.01 -9.48 7.49
C SER A 53 -11.62 -9.57 8.10
N LEU A 54 -10.55 -9.17 7.39
CA LEU A 54 -9.18 -9.23 7.92
C LEU A 54 -8.88 -8.07 8.89
N SER A 55 -9.56 -6.93 8.72
CA SER A 55 -9.45 -5.80 9.67
C SER A 55 -9.99 -6.14 11.06
N ALA A 56 -10.94 -7.08 11.15
CA ALA A 56 -11.53 -7.55 12.41
C ALA A 56 -10.65 -8.54 13.18
N LEU A 57 -9.64 -9.15 12.53
CA LEU A 57 -8.70 -10.09 13.17
C LEU A 57 -7.53 -9.38 13.86
N VAL A 58 -7.36 -8.09 13.64
CA VAL A 58 -6.41 -7.26 14.38
C VAL A 58 -7.15 -6.66 15.59
N PRO A 59 -6.77 -7.01 16.83
CA PRO A 59 -7.40 -6.44 18.01
C PRO A 59 -7.32 -4.91 17.97
N ALA A 60 -8.48 -4.25 18.02
CA ALA A 60 -8.60 -2.80 18.11
C ALA A 60 -7.78 -2.22 19.30
N ASP A 61 -7.46 -3.06 20.28
CA ASP A 61 -6.61 -2.77 21.43
C ASP A 61 -5.20 -2.29 21.05
N SER A 62 -4.70 -2.59 19.85
CA SER A 62 -3.39 -2.10 19.39
C SER A 62 -3.42 -0.67 18.81
N ILE A 63 -4.62 -0.18 18.46
CA ILE A 63 -4.86 1.17 17.91
C ILE A 63 -5.38 2.12 19.02
N SER A 64 -5.75 1.56 20.18
CA SER A 64 -6.27 2.28 21.35
C SER A 64 -5.37 3.42 21.85
N ALA A 65 -4.05 3.32 21.67
CA ALA A 65 -3.08 4.36 22.03
C ALA A 65 -3.17 5.64 21.16
N LEU A 66 -4.00 5.67 20.12
CA LEU A 66 -4.16 6.79 19.19
C LEU A 66 -5.59 7.35 19.13
N SER A 67 -6.49 6.94 20.02
CA SER A 67 -7.85 7.46 20.07
C SER A 67 -7.86 8.87 20.71
N GLN A 68 -7.52 9.89 19.93
CA GLN A 68 -7.67 11.29 20.36
C GLN A 68 -9.14 11.71 20.19
N VAL A 69 -9.73 12.27 21.24
CA VAL A 69 -11.06 12.89 21.15
C VAL A 69 -10.89 14.25 20.50
N LEU A 70 -11.37 14.41 19.27
CA LEU A 70 -11.37 15.70 18.58
C LEU A 70 -12.58 16.50 19.06
N LEU A 71 -12.31 17.59 19.78
CA LEU A 71 -13.35 18.56 20.14
C LEU A 71 -13.70 19.42 18.90
N PRO A 72 -14.96 19.86 18.75
CA PRO A 72 -15.37 20.83 17.76
C PRO A 72 -14.50 22.09 17.73
N GLU A 73 -14.39 22.73 16.57
CA GLU A 73 -13.61 23.95 16.40
C GLU A 73 -14.20 25.14 17.18
N VAL A 74 -13.36 25.81 17.96
CA VAL A 74 -13.75 27.00 18.71
C VAL A 74 -13.43 28.24 17.90
N TYR A 75 -14.47 28.97 17.49
CA TYR A 75 -14.33 30.27 16.84
C TYR A 75 -14.33 31.39 17.90
N ILE A 76 -13.21 32.11 18.01
CA ILE A 76 -13.11 33.24 18.94
C ILE A 76 -13.41 34.54 18.18
N GLY A 77 -14.40 35.29 18.67
CA GLY A 77 -14.86 36.54 18.04
C GLY A 77 -16.16 36.43 17.20
N GLY A 78 -16.89 35.32 17.31
CA GLY A 78 -18.10 35.04 16.55
C GLY A 78 -17.84 34.11 15.37
N GLN A 79 -18.90 33.42 14.90
CA GLN A 79 -18.89 32.87 13.55
C GLN A 79 -18.73 34.06 12.59
N PRO A 80 -17.98 33.96 11.48
CA PRO A 80 -18.11 34.93 10.41
C PRO A 80 -19.56 34.84 9.90
N GLU A 81 -20.46 35.65 10.46
CA GLU A 81 -21.78 35.89 9.89
C GLU A 81 -21.57 36.38 8.49
N ASN A 82 -21.88 35.54 7.49
CA ASN A 82 -21.67 35.83 6.09
C ASN A 82 -20.29 36.47 5.83
N ILE A 83 -19.31 35.64 5.48
CA ILE A 83 -18.55 36.05 4.30
C ILE A 83 -19.58 36.05 3.18
N GLN A 84 -20.31 37.16 3.04
CA GLN A 84 -20.83 37.59 1.77
C GLN A 84 -19.58 37.59 0.93
N GLN A 85 -19.39 36.51 0.18
CA GLN A 85 -18.42 36.46 -0.88
C GLN A 85 -18.68 37.75 -1.62
N LEU A 86 -17.78 38.73 -1.49
CA LEU A 86 -17.68 39.82 -2.45
C LEU A 86 -17.88 39.13 -3.79
N PRO A 87 -18.90 39.52 -4.59
CA PRO A 87 -19.20 38.81 -5.83
C PRO A 87 -17.86 38.66 -6.52
N ALA A 88 -17.42 37.40 -6.63
CA ALA A 88 -16.10 37.14 -7.16
C ALA A 88 -16.07 37.92 -8.46
N VAL A 89 -15.13 38.86 -8.58
CA VAL A 89 -14.83 39.40 -9.90
C VAL A 89 -14.39 38.15 -10.64
N ASN A 90 -15.32 37.55 -11.36
CA ASN A 90 -15.05 36.55 -12.35
C ASN A 90 -14.31 37.34 -13.42
N LEU A 91 -13.03 37.59 -13.17
CA LEU A 91 -12.06 37.63 -14.25
C LEU A 91 -12.38 36.35 -14.99
N VAL A 92 -12.93 36.49 -16.19
CA VAL A 92 -13.04 35.38 -17.13
C VAL A 92 -11.59 34.95 -17.34
N GLN A 93 -11.13 34.06 -16.46
CA GLN A 93 -9.90 33.35 -16.63
C GLN A 93 -10.25 32.43 -17.77
N GLU A 94 -9.87 32.84 -18.98
CA GLU A 94 -9.67 31.95 -20.12
C GLU A 94 -9.34 30.58 -19.54
N GLN A 95 -10.18 29.58 -19.79
CA GLN A 95 -9.90 28.20 -19.43
C GLN A 95 -8.70 27.76 -20.27
N GLY A 96 -7.52 28.25 -19.91
CA GLY A 96 -6.26 27.75 -20.38
C GLY A 96 -6.25 26.27 -20.05
N LEU A 97 -5.82 25.46 -21.01
CA LEU A 97 -5.69 24.03 -20.86
C LEU A 97 -5.06 23.71 -19.50
N GLN A 98 -5.84 23.18 -18.55
CA GLN A 98 -5.32 22.70 -17.28
C GLN A 98 -4.57 21.38 -17.56
N ILE A 99 -3.31 21.50 -17.96
CA ILE A 99 -2.46 20.37 -18.28
C ILE A 99 -2.14 19.63 -16.98
N ASN A 100 -2.63 18.40 -16.87
CA ASN A 100 -2.22 17.50 -15.80
C ASN A 100 -0.78 17.03 -16.06
N TRP A 101 0.19 17.74 -15.48
CA TRP A 101 1.61 17.45 -15.61
C TRP A 101 1.99 16.02 -15.20
N TRP A 102 1.27 15.41 -14.25
CA TRP A 102 1.51 14.02 -13.87
C TRP A 102 1.17 13.04 -14.99
N LEU A 103 0.06 13.28 -15.70
CA LEU A 103 -0.31 12.47 -16.85
C LEU A 103 0.70 12.67 -17.99
N VAL A 104 1.13 13.91 -18.24
CA VAL A 104 2.13 14.22 -19.27
C VAL A 104 3.46 13.52 -19.00
N THR A 105 3.98 13.58 -17.77
CA THR A 105 5.25 12.91 -17.42
C THR A 105 5.13 11.40 -17.54
N TYR A 106 4.02 10.81 -17.09
CA TYR A 106 3.78 9.38 -17.24
C TYR A 106 3.73 8.95 -18.71
N VAL A 107 2.93 9.63 -19.54
CA VAL A 107 2.77 9.34 -20.97
C VAL A 107 4.09 9.54 -21.71
N SER A 108 4.87 10.59 -21.39
CA SER A 108 6.20 10.80 -21.96
C SER A 108 7.13 9.62 -21.69
N GLY A 109 7.13 9.08 -20.46
CA GLY A 109 7.93 7.91 -20.11
C GLY A 109 7.48 6.61 -20.80
N VAL A 110 6.17 6.43 -21.01
CA VAL A 110 5.61 5.33 -21.80
C VAL A 110 6.06 5.43 -23.26
N VAL A 111 5.97 6.63 -23.86
CA VAL A 111 6.43 6.88 -25.24
C VAL A 111 7.92 6.60 -25.38
N LEU A 112 8.75 7.07 -24.44
CA LEU A 112 10.18 6.80 -24.44
C LEU A 112 10.47 5.29 -24.35
N SER A 113 9.81 4.58 -23.44
CA SER A 113 9.96 3.12 -23.29
C SER A 113 9.51 2.37 -24.54
N LEU A 114 8.47 2.83 -25.22
CA LEU A 114 8.00 2.28 -26.48
C LEU A 114 9.02 2.50 -27.61
N ILE A 115 9.60 3.70 -27.72
CA ILE A 115 10.68 3.99 -28.69
C ILE A 115 11.89 3.08 -28.44
N LEU A 116 12.28 2.91 -27.18
CA LEU A 116 13.36 1.98 -26.81
C LEU A 116 13.03 0.55 -27.23
N LEU A 117 11.81 0.07 -26.99
CA LEU A 117 11.35 -1.26 -27.43
C LEU A 117 11.33 -1.41 -28.96
N LEU A 118 10.95 -0.36 -29.69
CA LEU A 118 10.94 -0.36 -31.15
C LEU A 118 12.36 -0.45 -31.73
N LYS A 119 13.32 0.33 -31.23
CA LYS A 119 14.73 0.26 -31.65
C LYS A 119 15.32 -1.13 -31.43
N LYS A 120 15.01 -1.68 -30.27
CA LYS A 120 15.31 -3.05 -29.84
C LYS A 120 14.74 -4.10 -30.81
N TYR A 121 13.44 -4.01 -31.12
CA TYR A 121 12.78 -4.88 -32.08
C TYR A 121 13.34 -4.73 -33.49
N GLN A 122 13.69 -3.53 -33.94
CA GLN A 122 14.32 -3.29 -35.24
C GLN A 122 15.68 -4.00 -35.37
N ASN A 123 16.52 -3.95 -34.33
CA ASN A 123 17.79 -4.69 -34.30
C ASN A 123 17.59 -6.21 -34.41
N LEU A 124 16.55 -6.74 -33.75
CA LEU A 124 16.19 -8.16 -33.88
C LEU A 124 15.63 -8.49 -35.27
N ASN A 125 14.78 -7.62 -35.82
CA ASN A 125 14.21 -7.78 -37.17
C ASN A 125 15.29 -7.76 -38.25
N HIS A 126 16.38 -7.02 -38.03
CA HIS A 126 17.56 -7.07 -38.90
C HIS A 126 18.16 -8.48 -38.97
N LEU A 127 18.22 -9.21 -37.85
CA LEU A 127 18.73 -10.59 -37.83
C LEU A 127 17.85 -11.56 -38.63
N PHE A 128 16.54 -11.32 -38.70
CA PHE A 128 15.60 -12.14 -39.47
C PHE A 128 15.76 -12.01 -41.00
N ARG A 129 16.50 -10.99 -41.48
CA ARG A 129 16.75 -10.78 -42.92
C ARG A 129 17.89 -11.65 -43.47
N PHE A 130 18.67 -12.29 -42.60
CA PHE A 130 19.80 -13.13 -43.02
C PHE A 130 19.37 -14.49 -43.57
N ARG A 131 20.32 -15.19 -44.20
CA ARG A 131 20.11 -16.47 -44.87
C ARG A 131 19.66 -17.55 -43.88
N ARG A 132 18.65 -18.32 -44.27
CA ARG A 132 18.18 -19.51 -43.54
C ARG A 132 18.99 -20.73 -43.99
N ILE A 133 19.59 -21.46 -43.05
CA ILE A 133 20.27 -22.73 -43.35
C ILE A 133 19.29 -23.90 -43.24
N SER A 134 18.43 -23.89 -42.22
CA SER A 134 17.52 -25.00 -41.94
C SER A 134 16.18 -24.48 -41.45
N GLU A 135 15.10 -24.98 -42.04
CA GLU A 135 13.73 -24.67 -41.67
C GLU A 135 12.96 -25.99 -41.57
N ASP A 136 12.68 -26.41 -40.33
CA ASP A 136 11.74 -27.48 -40.03
C ASP A 136 10.46 -26.87 -39.41
N LYS A 137 9.36 -27.63 -39.38
CA LYS A 137 8.04 -27.17 -38.90
C LYS A 137 8.06 -26.59 -37.48
N GLU A 138 9.02 -27.00 -36.64
CA GLU A 138 9.15 -26.54 -35.26
C GLU A 138 10.30 -25.57 -34.99
N LEU A 139 11.31 -25.50 -35.87
CA LEU A 139 12.57 -24.80 -35.63
C LEU A 139 13.10 -24.11 -36.88
N ARG A 140 13.54 -22.85 -36.74
CA ARG A 140 14.20 -22.08 -37.80
C ARG A 140 15.62 -21.73 -37.39
N ILE A 141 16.61 -22.09 -38.20
CA ILE A 141 18.02 -21.77 -37.96
C ILE A 141 18.49 -20.75 -39.02
N ILE A 142 18.94 -19.60 -38.55
CA ILE A 142 19.44 -18.49 -39.37
C ILE A 142 20.94 -18.32 -39.12
N GLU A 143 21.73 -18.22 -40.18
CA GLU A 143 23.16 -17.96 -40.08
C GLU A 143 23.44 -16.47 -40.21
N VAL A 144 24.16 -15.93 -39.23
CA VAL A 144 24.50 -14.51 -39.17
C VAL A 144 25.95 -14.35 -39.63
N PRO A 145 26.17 -13.65 -40.77
CA PRO A 145 27.50 -13.54 -41.37
C PRO A 145 28.47 -12.74 -40.49
N ASN A 146 29.75 -13.10 -40.58
CA ASN A 146 30.88 -12.48 -39.89
C ASN A 146 30.77 -12.41 -38.35
N SER A 147 30.06 -13.33 -37.71
CA SER A 147 29.71 -13.21 -36.29
C SER A 147 29.98 -14.48 -35.49
N ASN A 148 30.20 -14.33 -34.18
CA ASN A 148 30.25 -15.42 -33.18
C ASN A 148 28.95 -15.48 -32.37
N ILE A 149 27.84 -14.92 -32.88
CA ILE A 149 26.61 -14.75 -32.11
C ILE A 149 25.92 -16.11 -31.97
N ALA A 150 25.46 -16.40 -30.76
CA ALA A 150 24.56 -17.51 -30.47
C ALA A 150 23.38 -16.96 -29.67
N CYS A 151 22.18 -17.02 -30.23
CA CYS A 151 20.99 -16.57 -29.53
C CYS A 151 19.70 -17.18 -30.05
N THR A 152 18.68 -17.18 -29.20
CA THR A 152 17.35 -17.70 -29.52
C THR A 152 16.28 -16.64 -29.33
N PHE A 153 15.38 -16.56 -30.30
CA PHE A 153 14.13 -15.83 -30.19
C PHE A 153 12.94 -16.67 -30.69
N PHE A 154 12.02 -16.97 -29.78
CA PHE A 154 10.80 -17.74 -30.05
C PHE A 154 11.12 -19.16 -30.59
N LYS A 155 10.88 -19.42 -31.88
CA LYS A 155 11.21 -20.68 -32.57
C LYS A 155 12.44 -20.56 -33.48
N THR A 156 13.17 -19.47 -33.37
CA THR A 156 14.29 -19.14 -34.26
C THR A 156 15.59 -19.08 -33.48
N ILE A 157 16.59 -19.82 -33.96
CA ILE A 157 17.96 -19.83 -33.43
C ILE A 157 18.85 -19.10 -34.44
N PHE A 158 19.65 -18.16 -33.97
CA PHE A 158 20.63 -17.44 -34.76
C PHE A 158 22.03 -17.94 -34.37
N LEU A 159 22.79 -18.40 -35.37
CA LEU A 159 24.15 -18.91 -35.20
C LEU A 159 25.11 -18.13 -36.09
N GLY A 160 26.28 -17.81 -35.53
CA GLY A 160 27.37 -17.19 -36.25
C GLY A 160 28.12 -18.16 -37.17
N ASP A 161 28.56 -17.67 -38.32
CA ASP A 161 29.32 -18.42 -39.32
C ASP A 161 30.77 -18.73 -38.90
N LYS A 162 31.33 -17.96 -37.95
CA LYS A 162 32.70 -18.12 -37.43
C LYS A 162 32.86 -19.24 -36.40
N LEU A 163 31.75 -19.82 -35.93
CA LEU A 163 31.77 -20.92 -34.96
C LEU A 163 32.20 -22.22 -35.65
N SER A 164 33.05 -23.03 -34.99
CA SER A 164 33.38 -24.36 -35.50
C SER A 164 32.16 -25.29 -35.46
N GLU A 165 32.11 -26.32 -36.30
CA GLU A 165 30.98 -27.26 -36.34
C GLU A 165 30.75 -27.99 -35.00
N ALA A 166 31.83 -28.28 -34.27
CA ALA A 166 31.74 -28.86 -32.92
C ALA A 166 31.09 -27.89 -31.92
N GLU A 167 31.46 -26.61 -31.95
CA GLU A 167 30.86 -25.57 -31.11
C GLU A 167 29.38 -25.34 -31.48
N LYS A 168 29.05 -25.32 -32.78
CA LYS A 168 27.68 -25.16 -33.28
C LYS A 168 26.76 -26.25 -32.73
N GLN A 169 27.16 -27.52 -32.78
CA GLN A 169 26.33 -28.63 -32.28
C GLN A 169 25.99 -28.50 -30.80
N GLN A 170 26.96 -28.05 -29.99
CA GLN A 170 26.78 -27.95 -28.54
C GLN A 170 26.01 -26.70 -28.15
N ILE A 171 26.29 -25.56 -28.78
CA ILE A 171 25.50 -24.34 -28.64
C ILE A 171 24.05 -24.62 -29.04
N LEU A 172 23.83 -25.31 -30.17
CA LEU A 172 22.50 -25.65 -30.64
C LEU A 172 21.72 -26.47 -29.60
N SER A 173 22.37 -27.43 -28.92
CA SER A 173 21.71 -28.20 -27.86
C SER A 173 21.25 -27.34 -26.68
N HIS A 174 21.99 -26.27 -26.35
CA HIS A 174 21.64 -25.30 -25.32
C HIS A 174 20.49 -24.38 -25.77
N GLU A 175 20.63 -23.79 -26.96
CA GLU A 175 19.63 -22.90 -27.56
C GLU A 175 18.28 -23.59 -27.80
N LEU A 176 18.28 -24.88 -28.13
CA LEU A 176 17.06 -25.68 -28.28
C LEU A 176 16.25 -25.73 -26.97
N VAL A 177 16.89 -25.72 -25.81
CA VAL A 177 16.18 -25.68 -24.52
C VAL A 177 15.39 -24.38 -24.37
N HIS A 178 15.92 -23.25 -24.84
CA HIS A 178 15.22 -21.96 -24.82
C HIS A 178 13.98 -21.96 -25.71
N VAL A 179 14.05 -22.58 -26.88
CA VAL A 179 12.89 -22.79 -27.76
C VAL A 179 11.85 -23.67 -27.08
N LYS A 180 12.28 -24.85 -26.60
CA LYS A 180 11.38 -25.84 -25.99
C LYS A 180 10.65 -25.30 -24.75
N GLN A 181 11.34 -24.51 -23.92
CA GLN A 181 10.78 -23.90 -22.72
C GLN A 181 10.12 -22.53 -22.97
N ARG A 182 10.16 -22.02 -24.21
CA ARG A 182 9.61 -20.72 -24.63
C ARG A 182 10.10 -19.53 -23.80
N HIS A 183 11.40 -19.51 -23.44
CA HIS A 183 11.95 -18.46 -22.59
C HIS A 183 11.82 -17.04 -23.15
N SER A 184 11.77 -16.89 -24.48
CA SER A 184 11.55 -15.58 -25.11
C SER A 184 10.21 -14.95 -24.73
N LEU A 185 9.16 -15.74 -24.47
CA LEU A 185 7.87 -15.20 -24.04
C LEU A 185 7.95 -14.56 -22.65
N ASP A 186 8.68 -15.17 -21.73
CA ASP A 186 8.91 -14.63 -20.39
C ASP A 186 9.63 -13.27 -20.46
N LEU A 187 10.62 -13.12 -21.35
CA LEU A 187 11.33 -11.87 -21.53
C LEU A 187 10.44 -10.79 -22.16
N VAL A 188 9.60 -11.15 -23.15
CA VAL A 188 8.61 -10.24 -23.74
C VAL A 188 7.60 -9.77 -22.69
N PHE A 189 7.15 -10.66 -21.80
CA PHE A 189 6.30 -10.30 -20.67
C PHE A 189 6.92 -9.21 -19.78
N PHE A 190 8.20 -9.32 -19.45
CA PHE A 190 8.88 -8.27 -18.68
C PHE A 190 9.15 -6.99 -19.49
N GLU A 191 9.39 -7.07 -20.80
CA GLU A 191 9.45 -5.87 -21.64
C GLU A 191 8.11 -5.12 -21.64
N ALA A 192 6.97 -5.82 -21.69
CA ALA A 192 5.65 -5.21 -21.56
C ALA A 192 5.45 -4.54 -20.19
N LEU A 193 5.84 -5.22 -19.10
CA LEU A 193 5.79 -4.62 -17.76
C LEU A 193 6.65 -3.38 -17.63
N LYS A 194 7.84 -3.34 -18.26
CA LYS A 194 8.71 -2.15 -18.25
C LYS A 194 8.14 -0.96 -19.02
N ILE A 195 7.25 -1.17 -19.98
CA ILE A 195 6.55 -0.04 -20.63
C ILE A 195 5.60 0.61 -19.63
N ILE A 196 4.79 -0.20 -18.94
CA ILE A 196 3.79 0.26 -17.98
C ILE A 196 4.46 0.86 -16.74
N PHE A 197 5.51 0.20 -16.24
CA PHE A 197 6.26 0.53 -15.04
C PHE A 197 7.68 1.00 -15.36
N TRP A 198 7.82 1.91 -16.33
CA TRP A 198 9.12 2.38 -16.81
C TRP A 198 10.01 2.98 -15.72
N PHE A 199 9.40 3.63 -14.74
CA PHE A 199 10.06 4.26 -13.60
C PHE A 199 10.46 3.27 -12.49
N ASN A 200 9.95 2.04 -12.51
CA ASN A 200 10.14 1.08 -11.43
C ASN A 200 11.35 0.17 -11.70
N PRO A 201 12.47 0.34 -10.97
CA PRO A 201 13.69 -0.45 -11.19
C PRO A 201 13.52 -1.94 -10.85
N LEU A 202 12.54 -2.31 -10.02
CA LEU A 202 12.35 -3.69 -9.58
C LEU A 202 11.95 -4.61 -10.75
N VAL A 203 11.18 -4.12 -11.72
CA VAL A 203 10.80 -4.87 -12.92
C VAL A 203 12.02 -5.25 -13.75
N TYR A 204 13.02 -4.36 -13.84
CA TYR A 204 14.29 -4.63 -14.50
C TYR A 204 15.10 -5.69 -13.76
N ILE A 205 15.07 -5.66 -12.42
CA ILE A 205 15.71 -6.69 -11.59
C ILE A 205 15.03 -8.05 -11.80
N TYR A 206 13.70 -8.12 -11.79
CA TYR A 206 12.95 -9.34 -12.11
C TYR A 206 13.35 -9.94 -13.46
N GLN A 207 13.41 -9.11 -14.51
CA GLN A 207 13.86 -9.57 -15.83
C GLN A 207 15.28 -10.13 -15.79
N SER A 208 16.21 -9.46 -15.07
CA SER A 208 17.57 -9.99 -14.89
C SER A 208 17.58 -11.34 -14.16
N ARG A 209 16.70 -11.54 -13.17
CA ARG A 209 16.61 -12.80 -12.41
C ARG A 209 16.00 -13.93 -13.22
N ILE A 210 14.93 -13.68 -13.99
CA ILE A 210 14.35 -14.70 -14.85
C ILE A 210 15.34 -15.10 -15.95
N ALA A 211 16.06 -14.13 -16.53
CA ALA A 211 17.06 -14.38 -17.55
C ALA A 211 18.22 -15.25 -17.01
N THR A 212 18.70 -14.96 -15.79
CA THR A 212 19.71 -15.81 -15.13
C THR A 212 19.17 -17.22 -14.86
N LEU A 213 17.89 -17.34 -14.49
CA LEU A 213 17.26 -18.62 -14.23
C LEU A 213 17.07 -19.45 -15.51
N HIS A 214 16.76 -18.81 -16.64
CA HIS A 214 16.70 -19.46 -17.96
C HIS A 214 18.02 -20.12 -18.33
N GLU A 215 19.15 -19.46 -18.06
CA GLU A 215 20.48 -20.04 -18.24
C GLU A 215 20.66 -21.29 -17.39
N PHE A 216 20.30 -21.23 -16.10
CA PHE A 216 20.41 -22.40 -15.22
C PHE A 216 19.54 -23.57 -15.69
N ILE A 217 18.36 -23.30 -16.23
CA ILE A 217 17.48 -24.32 -16.82
C ILE A 217 18.12 -24.96 -18.05
N ALA A 218 18.68 -24.14 -18.94
CA ALA A 218 19.35 -24.64 -20.14
C ALA A 218 20.58 -25.48 -19.79
N ASP A 219 21.46 -24.94 -18.94
CA ASP A 219 22.65 -25.60 -18.41
C ASP A 219 22.32 -26.97 -17.76
N ALA A 220 21.30 -27.00 -16.91
CA ALA A 220 20.89 -28.22 -16.21
C ALA A 220 20.27 -29.29 -17.13
N ASN A 221 19.75 -28.91 -18.30
CA ASN A 221 19.25 -29.87 -19.29
C ASN A 221 20.36 -30.41 -20.18
N VAL A 222 21.31 -29.57 -20.62
CA VAL A 222 22.45 -30.00 -21.46
C VAL A 222 23.39 -30.94 -20.71
N VAL A 223 23.63 -30.69 -19.41
CA VAL A 223 24.48 -31.56 -18.57
C VAL A 223 23.91 -32.97 -18.36
N LYS A 224 22.65 -33.23 -18.74
CA LYS A 224 22.10 -34.59 -18.73
C LYS A 224 22.61 -35.44 -19.90
N THR A 225 22.98 -34.80 -21.01
CA THR A 225 23.41 -35.46 -22.25
C THR A 225 24.91 -35.33 -22.50
N THR A 226 25.57 -34.35 -21.89
CA THR A 226 27.00 -34.05 -22.08
C THR A 226 27.79 -34.13 -20.77
N THR A 227 29.08 -34.48 -20.84
CA THR A 227 29.94 -34.52 -19.65
C THR A 227 30.17 -33.12 -19.09
N LYS A 228 30.10 -32.98 -17.75
CA LYS A 228 30.23 -31.68 -17.06
C LYS A 228 31.52 -30.93 -17.40
N ARG A 229 32.63 -31.66 -17.52
CA ARG A 229 33.95 -31.07 -17.79
C ARG A 229 34.03 -30.43 -19.16
N SER A 230 33.65 -31.17 -20.20
CA SER A 230 33.61 -30.67 -21.58
C SER A 230 32.70 -29.43 -21.67
N TYR A 231 31.57 -29.47 -20.97
CA TYR A 231 30.64 -28.34 -20.95
C TYR A 231 31.24 -27.09 -20.27
N TYR A 232 32.00 -27.22 -19.17
CA TYR A 232 32.65 -26.07 -18.53
C TYR A 232 33.72 -25.40 -19.39
N GLU A 233 34.57 -26.21 -20.02
CA GLU A 233 35.64 -25.72 -20.90
C GLU A 233 35.03 -24.91 -22.06
N GLN A 234 33.88 -25.35 -22.57
CA GLN A 234 33.15 -24.67 -23.65
C GLN A 234 32.44 -23.41 -23.19
N LEU A 235 31.83 -23.45 -22.00
CA LEU A 235 31.22 -22.28 -21.39
C LEU A 235 32.24 -21.14 -21.25
N LEU A 236 33.45 -21.48 -20.81
CA LEU A 236 34.57 -20.54 -20.67
C LEU A 236 35.07 -20.07 -22.03
N ASN A 237 35.33 -20.98 -22.98
CA ASN A 237 35.83 -20.61 -24.31
C ASN A 237 34.84 -19.70 -25.07
N THR A 238 33.55 -20.00 -25.01
CA THR A 238 32.50 -19.17 -25.60
C THR A 238 32.45 -17.81 -24.90
N ALA A 239 32.50 -17.81 -23.57
CA ALA A 239 32.49 -16.59 -22.80
C ALA A 239 33.67 -15.67 -23.10
N PHE A 240 34.90 -16.17 -23.29
CA PHE A 240 36.06 -15.29 -23.50
C PHE A 240 36.19 -14.71 -24.93
N ASN A 241 35.35 -15.14 -25.90
CA ASN A 241 35.53 -14.86 -27.34
C ASN A 241 34.43 -14.01 -28.04
N THR A 242 33.50 -13.37 -27.32
CA THR A 242 32.35 -12.65 -27.95
C THR A 242 32.23 -11.16 -27.59
N GLN A 243 32.06 -10.28 -28.60
CA GLN A 243 31.86 -8.83 -28.47
C GLN A 243 30.41 -8.41 -28.09
N ASN A 244 30.27 -7.18 -27.55
CA ASN A 244 29.09 -6.56 -26.93
C ASN A 244 28.00 -6.02 -27.91
N ILE A 245 26.74 -6.36 -27.65
CA ILE A 245 25.41 -6.09 -28.27
C ILE A 245 24.29 -6.32 -27.20
N SER A 246 23.81 -5.22 -26.63
CA SER A 246 22.93 -5.13 -25.44
C SER A 246 21.50 -5.73 -25.53
N PHE A 247 21.10 -6.41 -26.61
CA PHE A 247 19.68 -6.78 -26.83
C PHE A 247 19.29 -8.23 -26.51
N ILE A 248 20.27 -9.05 -26.19
CA ILE A 248 20.09 -10.47 -25.85
C ILE A 248 20.75 -10.67 -24.48
N ASN A 249 20.50 -11.80 -23.82
CA ASN A 249 21.21 -12.20 -22.61
C ASN A 249 22.69 -12.37 -22.94
N GLN A 250 23.37 -11.25 -23.07
CA GLN A 250 24.65 -11.22 -23.72
C GLN A 250 25.68 -11.48 -22.64
N PHE A 251 26.40 -12.56 -22.88
CA PHE A 251 27.33 -13.22 -21.97
C PHE A 251 28.57 -12.40 -21.60
N PHE A 252 28.41 -11.15 -21.16
CA PHE A 252 29.47 -10.43 -20.47
C PHE A 252 28.96 -9.67 -19.27
N ASN A 253 28.68 -10.44 -18.24
CA ASN A 253 29.04 -10.04 -16.89
C ASN A 253 29.88 -11.20 -16.34
N HIS A 254 31.15 -10.97 -15.96
CA HIS A 254 31.96 -12.00 -15.26
C HIS A 254 31.17 -12.62 -14.08
N SER A 255 30.25 -11.85 -13.49
CA SER A 255 29.34 -12.30 -12.43
C SER A 255 28.31 -13.35 -12.87
N LEU A 256 27.85 -13.39 -14.12
CA LEU A 256 26.87 -14.36 -14.63
C LEU A 256 27.51 -15.72 -14.92
N ILE A 257 28.64 -15.75 -15.62
CA ILE A 257 29.38 -17.00 -15.91
C ILE A 257 29.78 -17.68 -14.60
N LYS A 258 30.30 -16.89 -13.64
CA LYS A 258 30.58 -17.36 -12.28
C LYS A 258 29.34 -18.00 -11.63
N LYS A 259 28.16 -17.36 -11.71
CA LYS A 259 26.92 -17.90 -11.14
C LYS A 259 26.48 -19.20 -11.82
N ARG A 260 26.59 -19.30 -13.15
CA ARG A 260 26.26 -20.52 -13.92
C ARG A 260 27.12 -21.69 -13.50
N ILE A 261 28.44 -21.51 -13.44
CA ILE A 261 29.39 -22.55 -13.01
C ILE A 261 29.10 -22.98 -11.56
N ILE A 262 28.92 -22.03 -10.63
CA ILE A 262 28.57 -22.34 -9.24
C ILE A 262 27.27 -23.14 -9.15
N MET A 263 26.25 -22.81 -9.95
CA MET A 263 24.97 -23.50 -9.93
C MET A 263 25.05 -24.90 -10.55
N LEU A 264 25.87 -25.07 -11.59
CA LEU A 264 26.15 -26.37 -12.23
C LEU A 264 26.92 -27.35 -11.34
N GLN A 265 27.83 -26.82 -10.51
CA GLN A 265 28.58 -27.62 -9.53
C GLN A 265 27.74 -28.03 -8.32
N LYS A 266 26.61 -27.35 -8.09
CA LYS A 266 25.76 -27.59 -6.93
C LYS A 266 25.03 -28.94 -7.04
N SER A 267 24.94 -29.65 -5.91
CA SER A 267 24.09 -30.84 -5.80
C SER A 267 22.61 -30.45 -5.83
N ARG A 268 21.75 -31.39 -6.27
CA ARG A 268 20.31 -31.15 -6.26
C ARG A 268 19.83 -30.87 -4.83
N SER A 269 19.00 -29.85 -4.70
CA SER A 269 18.35 -29.47 -3.45
C SER A 269 17.49 -30.61 -2.94
N LYS A 270 17.55 -30.88 -1.64
CA LYS A 270 16.67 -31.86 -0.98
C LYS A 270 15.22 -31.41 -1.09
N THR A 271 14.27 -32.34 -1.23
CA THR A 271 12.83 -32.04 -1.33
C THR A 271 12.31 -31.21 -0.16
N ILE A 272 12.91 -31.33 1.04
CA ILE A 272 12.57 -30.50 2.22
C ILE A 272 12.77 -28.99 1.97
N ALA A 273 13.67 -28.60 1.06
CA ALA A 273 13.83 -27.19 0.71
C ALA A 273 12.61 -26.62 -0.04
N LYS A 274 11.68 -27.46 -0.54
CA LYS A 274 10.39 -26.99 -1.07
C LYS A 274 9.51 -26.34 0.02
N PHE A 275 9.70 -26.67 1.30
CA PHE A 275 9.00 -25.98 2.38
C PHE A 275 9.37 -24.48 2.46
N LYS A 276 10.51 -24.06 1.90
CA LYS A 276 10.87 -22.63 1.84
C LYS A 276 9.87 -21.80 1.02
N TYR A 277 9.17 -22.39 0.06
CA TYR A 277 8.13 -21.69 -0.71
C TYR A 277 6.85 -21.49 0.11
N LEU A 278 6.68 -22.21 1.22
CA LEU A 278 5.56 -21.99 2.13
C LEU A 278 5.65 -20.61 2.81
N PHE A 279 6.85 -20.05 2.96
CA PHE A 279 7.07 -18.69 3.50
C PHE A 279 6.47 -17.57 2.62
N VAL A 280 6.03 -17.87 1.40
CA VAL A 280 5.25 -16.92 0.59
C VAL A 280 3.89 -16.64 1.25
N LEU A 281 3.26 -17.64 1.87
CA LEU A 281 1.94 -17.49 2.49
C LEU A 281 1.91 -16.50 3.66
N PRO A 282 2.80 -16.58 4.67
CA PRO A 282 2.82 -15.58 5.74
C PRO A 282 3.19 -14.19 5.21
N LEU A 283 4.05 -14.10 4.19
CA LEU A 283 4.36 -12.83 3.54
C LEU A 283 3.11 -12.22 2.87
N LEU A 284 2.35 -13.04 2.12
CA LEU A 284 1.08 -12.63 1.51
C LEU A 284 0.06 -12.20 2.55
N PHE A 285 -0.10 -12.97 3.63
CA PHE A 285 -1.01 -12.65 4.71
C PHE A 285 -0.65 -11.30 5.35
N MET A 286 0.63 -11.06 5.63
CA MET A 286 1.11 -9.77 6.16
C MET A 286 0.86 -8.60 5.19
N MET A 287 1.02 -8.81 3.87
CA MET A 287 0.72 -7.79 2.87
C MET A 287 -0.79 -7.48 2.81
N LEU A 288 -1.64 -8.51 2.91
CA LEU A 288 -3.09 -8.37 2.92
C LEU A 288 -3.60 -7.64 4.17
N THR A 289 -3.06 -7.97 5.35
CA THR A 289 -3.42 -7.25 6.59
C THR A 289 -2.97 -5.80 6.53
N TYR A 290 -1.79 -5.52 5.97
CA TYR A 290 -1.33 -4.14 5.76
C TYR A 290 -2.29 -3.34 4.86
N VAL A 291 -2.71 -3.89 3.72
CA VAL A 291 -3.68 -3.23 2.83
C VAL A 291 -4.98 -2.95 3.56
N SER A 292 -5.51 -3.97 4.26
CA SER A 292 -6.77 -3.86 4.99
C SER A 292 -6.75 -2.85 6.12
N CYS A 293 -5.60 -2.59 6.76
CA CYS A 293 -5.47 -1.63 7.86
C CYS A 293 -5.10 -0.22 7.39
N SER A 294 -4.55 -0.07 6.18
CA SER A 294 -4.10 1.22 5.66
C SER A 294 -5.22 2.11 5.10
N GLU A 295 -6.41 1.55 4.91
CA GLU A 295 -7.56 2.28 4.40
C GLU A 295 -8.23 3.04 5.55
N ASN A 296 -8.09 4.37 5.54
CA ASN A 296 -8.91 5.24 6.38
C ASN A 296 -10.38 4.98 6.04
N ARG A 297 -11.22 4.78 7.06
CA ARG A 297 -12.68 4.71 6.92
C ARG A 297 -13.23 6.09 6.54
N GLU A 298 -12.92 6.58 5.34
CA GLU A 298 -13.67 7.63 4.66
C GLU A 298 -14.86 6.95 3.97
N GLY A 299 -15.92 6.69 4.73
CA GLY A 299 -17.08 5.96 4.21
C GLY A 299 -18.02 5.44 5.29
N LEU A 300 -18.48 6.32 6.18
CA LEU A 300 -19.63 6.05 7.06
C LEU A 300 -20.57 7.29 7.12
N GLU A 301 -20.66 8.06 6.03
CA GLU A 301 -21.70 9.09 5.89
C GLU A 301 -23.00 8.55 5.25
N GLU A 302 -23.03 7.29 4.78
CA GLU A 302 -24.23 6.74 4.11
C GLU A 302 -25.29 6.17 5.09
N ASN A 303 -24.95 6.03 6.37
CA ASN A 303 -25.87 5.53 7.41
C ASN A 303 -26.81 6.61 7.99
N GLN A 304 -26.65 7.88 7.63
CA GLN A 304 -27.58 8.93 8.08
C GLN A 304 -29.00 8.72 7.52
N SER A 305 -29.13 8.16 6.31
CA SER A 305 -30.45 7.98 5.69
C SER A 305 -31.33 6.94 6.40
N ILE A 306 -30.73 5.86 6.92
CA ILE A 306 -31.47 4.76 7.55
C ILE A 306 -31.83 5.13 9.00
N SER A 307 -30.94 5.81 9.73
CA SER A 307 -31.23 6.28 11.08
C SER A 307 -32.26 7.42 11.09
N GLU A 308 -32.24 8.32 10.10
CA GLU A 308 -33.25 9.34 9.90
C GLU A 308 -34.63 8.74 9.58
N GLN A 309 -34.69 7.74 8.69
CA GLN A 309 -35.94 7.03 8.37
C GLN A 309 -36.50 6.26 9.57
N LEU A 310 -35.63 5.64 10.38
CA LEU A 310 -36.04 4.98 11.63
C LEU A 310 -36.53 5.97 12.70
N ALA A 311 -35.92 7.16 12.77
CA ALA A 311 -36.37 8.22 13.67
C ALA A 311 -37.74 8.76 13.25
N GLU A 312 -37.98 8.94 11.94
CA GLU A 312 -39.24 9.42 11.39
C GLU A 312 -40.39 8.40 11.61
N ILE A 313 -40.12 7.10 11.40
CA ILE A 313 -41.07 6.02 11.68
C ILE A 313 -41.35 5.90 13.19
N LYS A 314 -40.33 6.07 14.05
CA LYS A 314 -40.49 6.02 15.51
C LYS A 314 -41.32 7.21 16.02
N MET A 315 -41.11 8.41 15.46
CA MET A 315 -41.93 9.59 15.73
C MET A 315 -43.39 9.41 15.27
N ALA A 316 -43.63 8.74 14.14
CA ALA A 316 -44.99 8.46 13.66
C ALA A 316 -45.77 7.46 14.53
N ILE A 317 -45.06 6.51 15.17
CA ILE A 317 -45.65 5.51 16.08
C ILE A 317 -45.99 6.13 17.43
N ASP A 318 -45.15 7.03 17.96
CA ASP A 318 -45.38 7.71 19.25
C ASP A 318 -46.56 8.71 19.18
N ASP A 319 -46.84 9.25 17.99
CA ASP A 319 -47.94 10.20 17.72
C ASP A 319 -49.29 9.51 17.38
N GLY A 320 -49.37 8.18 17.53
CA GLY A 320 -50.60 7.41 17.41
C GLY A 320 -51.19 7.29 15.98
N LYS A 321 -50.41 7.60 14.94
CA LYS A 321 -50.86 7.42 13.54
C LYS A 321 -50.78 5.95 13.11
N LYS A 322 -51.78 5.51 12.35
CA LYS A 322 -51.78 4.17 11.73
C LYS A 322 -50.81 4.16 10.54
N LEU A 323 -49.77 3.33 10.62
CA LEU A 323 -48.81 3.10 9.54
C LEU A 323 -49.49 2.62 8.25
N SER A 324 -49.01 3.16 7.12
CA SER A 324 -49.28 2.70 5.76
C SER A 324 -48.84 1.23 5.59
N ASP A 325 -49.50 0.50 4.70
CA ASP A 325 -49.16 -0.90 4.44
C ASP A 325 -47.77 -1.08 3.81
N THR A 326 -47.23 -0.02 3.19
CA THR A 326 -45.85 0.02 2.67
C THR A 326 -44.80 0.14 3.80
N GLU A 327 -45.09 0.92 4.84
CA GLU A 327 -44.19 1.11 5.99
C GLU A 327 -44.13 -0.15 6.87
N LYS A 328 -45.25 -0.87 6.97
CA LYS A 328 -45.31 -2.17 7.65
C LYS A 328 -44.47 -3.23 6.94
N GLN A 329 -44.44 -3.22 5.61
CA GLN A 329 -43.62 -4.17 4.84
C GLN A 329 -42.13 -3.93 5.06
N GLN A 330 -41.69 -2.67 5.04
CA GLN A 330 -40.28 -2.31 5.30
C GLN A 330 -39.86 -2.66 6.74
N LEU A 331 -40.72 -2.43 7.72
CA LEU A 331 -40.47 -2.80 9.11
C LEU A 331 -40.37 -4.33 9.29
N PHE A 332 -41.20 -5.10 8.56
CA PHE A 332 -41.17 -6.56 8.58
C PHE A 332 -39.89 -7.13 7.97
N GLU A 333 -39.39 -6.53 6.89
CA GLU A 333 -38.13 -6.92 6.23
C GLU A 333 -36.91 -6.69 7.15
N ILE A 334 -36.90 -5.58 7.89
CA ILE A 334 -35.83 -5.26 8.85
C ILE A 334 -35.86 -6.21 10.06
N LEU A 335 -37.06 -6.53 10.57
CA LEU A 335 -37.22 -7.49 11.68
C LEU A 335 -36.81 -8.92 11.29
N ASP A 336 -37.09 -9.33 10.05
CA ASP A 336 -36.68 -10.65 9.55
C ASP A 336 -35.15 -10.75 9.38
N ALA A 337 -34.50 -9.66 8.94
CA ALA A 337 -33.05 -9.57 8.86
C ALA A 337 -32.36 -9.64 10.25
N MET A 338 -32.99 -9.11 11.30
CA MET A 338 -32.47 -9.20 12.68
C MET A 338 -32.68 -10.60 13.29
N SER A 339 -33.78 -11.28 12.98
CA SER A 339 -34.09 -12.61 13.52
C SER A 339 -33.18 -13.73 13.00
N GLN A 340 -32.54 -13.56 11.84
CA GLN A 340 -31.68 -14.59 11.24
C GLN A 340 -30.27 -14.66 11.86
N ASN A 341 -29.86 -13.68 12.66
CA ASN A 341 -28.53 -13.62 13.28
C ASN A 341 -28.42 -14.39 14.61
N GLU A 342 -29.51 -14.92 15.18
CA GLU A 342 -29.48 -15.59 16.51
C GLU A 342 -29.41 -17.13 16.47
N LYS A 343 -29.29 -17.77 15.31
CA LYS A 343 -29.13 -19.24 15.23
C LYS A 343 -27.73 -19.66 14.77
N GLY A 344 -26.74 -19.48 15.64
CA GLY A 344 -25.39 -20.04 15.49
C GLY A 344 -24.79 -20.39 16.86
N SER A 345 -24.62 -21.68 17.12
CA SER A 345 -24.20 -22.25 18.42
C SER A 345 -22.76 -21.89 18.83
N THR A 346 -22.55 -21.47 20.09
CA THR A 346 -21.22 -21.34 20.71
C THR A 346 -21.05 -22.35 21.86
N PRO A 347 -19.94 -23.13 21.93
CA PRO A 347 -19.60 -23.94 23.10
C PRO A 347 -18.98 -23.07 24.23
N PRO A 348 -18.99 -23.53 25.49
CA PRO A 348 -18.61 -22.70 26.65
C PRO A 348 -17.10 -22.39 26.70
N PRO A 349 -16.71 -21.22 27.25
CA PRO A 349 -15.32 -20.77 27.27
C PRO A 349 -14.45 -21.52 28.32
N PRO A 350 -13.14 -21.69 28.07
CA PRO A 350 -12.19 -22.24 29.05
C PRO A 350 -11.91 -21.27 30.21
N PRO A 351 -11.41 -21.75 31.36
CA PRO A 351 -11.14 -20.91 32.53
C PRO A 351 -9.94 -19.98 32.33
N LEU A 352 -10.04 -18.77 32.88
CA LEU A 352 -9.03 -17.71 32.85
C LEU A 352 -7.74 -18.10 33.62
N PRO A 353 -6.54 -17.80 33.06
CA PRO A 353 -5.28 -17.82 33.80
C PRO A 353 -5.11 -16.60 34.73
N PRO A 354 -4.26 -16.70 35.76
CA PRO A 354 -4.20 -15.74 36.87
C PRO A 354 -3.57 -14.39 36.50
N ILE A 355 -4.11 -13.36 37.16
CA ILE A 355 -3.78 -11.93 37.05
C ILE A 355 -2.29 -11.68 37.34
N VAL A 356 -1.57 -11.12 36.37
CA VAL A 356 -0.25 -10.51 36.56
C VAL A 356 -0.40 -9.00 36.41
N THR A 357 0.04 -8.32 37.46
CA THR A 357 0.07 -6.88 37.77
C THR A 357 0.13 -5.89 36.60
N GLU A 358 -0.78 -4.91 36.67
CA GLU A 358 -0.99 -3.74 35.80
C GLU A 358 0.29 -2.96 35.46
N LYS A 359 0.54 -2.80 34.16
CA LYS A 359 1.10 -1.57 33.60
C LYS A 359 -0.04 -0.84 32.91
N GLU A 360 -0.20 0.44 33.23
CA GLU A 360 -1.39 1.25 32.97
C GLU A 360 -1.76 1.32 31.48
N VAL A 361 -2.89 0.69 31.14
CA VAL A 361 -3.54 0.75 29.84
C VAL A 361 -4.65 1.80 29.93
N GLY A 362 -4.52 2.89 29.18
CA GLY A 362 -5.62 3.84 28.95
C GLY A 362 -6.57 3.28 27.90
N VAL A 363 -7.88 3.42 28.11
CA VAL A 363 -8.90 2.74 27.31
C VAL A 363 -9.60 3.74 26.35
N PRO A 364 -9.99 3.33 25.11
CA PRO A 364 -10.54 4.24 24.09
C PRO A 364 -11.92 4.84 24.41
N PHE A 365 -12.05 6.15 24.20
CA PHE A 365 -13.28 6.95 24.39
C PHE A 365 -14.55 6.44 23.68
N ALA A 366 -14.40 5.68 22.58
CA ALA A 366 -15.54 5.09 21.86
C ALA A 366 -16.22 3.95 22.64
N VAL A 367 -15.54 3.41 23.66
CA VAL A 367 -16.02 2.33 24.55
C VAL A 367 -16.17 2.83 25.99
N VAL A 368 -15.99 4.14 26.22
CA VAL A 368 -16.11 4.73 27.55
C VAL A 368 -17.59 4.92 27.85
N GLU A 369 -18.07 4.18 28.84
CA GLU A 369 -19.45 4.22 29.31
C GLU A 369 -19.83 5.60 29.86
N ASP A 370 -18.90 6.33 30.49
CA ASP A 370 -19.12 7.70 30.98
C ASP A 370 -17.98 8.64 30.61
N VAL A 371 -18.27 9.69 29.83
CA VAL A 371 -17.30 10.71 29.46
C VAL A 371 -16.95 11.64 30.63
N PRO A 372 -15.75 12.25 30.67
CA PRO A 372 -15.44 13.30 31.63
C PRO A 372 -16.48 14.44 31.58
N VAL A 373 -17.02 14.82 32.73
CA VAL A 373 -18.11 15.81 32.82
C VAL A 373 -17.56 17.15 33.33
N PHE A 374 -17.80 18.21 32.57
CA PHE A 374 -17.46 19.59 32.98
C PHE A 374 -18.41 20.07 34.10
N VAL A 375 -17.91 20.88 35.04
CA VAL A 375 -18.69 21.41 36.16
C VAL A 375 -19.95 22.13 35.66
N GLY A 376 -21.14 21.61 36.00
CA GLY A 376 -22.44 22.12 35.53
C GLY A 376 -23.14 21.30 34.44
N CYS A 377 -22.52 20.21 33.95
CA CYS A 377 -23.13 19.27 32.99
C CYS A 377 -23.61 17.96 33.67
N GLU A 378 -23.71 17.94 35.00
CA GLU A 378 -23.88 16.73 35.84
C GLU A 378 -25.28 16.11 35.76
N ASN A 379 -26.32 16.92 35.51
CA ASN A 379 -27.73 16.50 35.55
C ASN A 379 -28.29 16.05 34.17
N LEU A 380 -27.45 15.79 33.18
CA LEU A 380 -27.88 15.37 31.84
C LEU A 380 -28.04 13.85 31.76
N SER A 381 -29.05 13.42 31.00
CA SER A 381 -29.56 12.05 31.05
C SER A 381 -28.84 11.10 30.08
N THR A 382 -28.27 11.64 29.00
CA THR A 382 -27.56 10.86 27.98
C THR A 382 -26.09 11.23 27.88
N ASN A 383 -25.26 10.26 27.48
CA ASN A 383 -23.83 10.48 27.28
C ASN A 383 -23.55 11.43 26.11
N GLU A 384 -24.42 11.49 25.11
CA GLU A 384 -24.31 12.42 23.98
C GLU A 384 -24.54 13.87 24.45
N GLU A 385 -25.58 14.13 25.23
CA GLU A 385 -25.83 15.45 25.84
C GLU A 385 -24.67 15.91 26.72
N ARG A 386 -24.07 15.00 27.50
CA ARG A 386 -22.90 15.31 28.34
C ARG A 386 -21.67 15.67 27.51
N LYS A 387 -21.42 14.97 26.40
CA LYS A 387 -20.34 15.29 25.44
C LYS A 387 -20.52 16.67 24.83
N GLU A 388 -21.73 16.98 24.37
CA GLU A 388 -22.04 18.29 23.78
C GLU A 388 -21.91 19.41 24.82
N CYS A 389 -22.41 19.19 26.05
CA CYS A 389 -22.30 20.16 27.13
C CYS A 389 -20.84 20.43 27.51
N MET A 390 -20.02 19.38 27.64
CA MET A 390 -18.59 19.50 27.91
C MET A 390 -17.88 20.29 26.81
N SER A 391 -18.10 19.93 25.54
CA SER A 391 -17.53 20.63 24.40
C SER A 391 -17.90 22.11 24.39
N ARG A 392 -19.18 22.41 24.63
CA ARG A 392 -19.69 23.79 24.68
C ARG A 392 -19.05 24.59 25.81
N GLN A 393 -18.91 24.02 27.00
CA GLN A 393 -18.31 24.70 28.16
C GLN A 393 -16.82 24.99 27.95
N ILE A 394 -16.06 24.01 27.42
CA ILE A 394 -14.65 24.21 27.07
C ILE A 394 -14.52 25.31 26.01
N SER A 395 -15.38 25.28 24.99
CA SER A 395 -15.41 26.32 23.95
C SER A 395 -15.68 27.71 24.52
N GLN A 396 -16.65 27.84 25.44
CA GLN A 396 -16.97 29.09 26.12
C GLN A 396 -15.82 29.58 27.00
N PHE A 397 -15.17 28.69 27.73
CA PHE A 397 -14.03 29.02 28.57
C PHE A 397 -12.86 29.54 27.74
N VAL A 398 -12.53 28.85 26.64
CA VAL A 398 -11.46 29.28 25.73
C VAL A 398 -11.79 30.61 25.09
N ASN A 399 -13.03 30.82 24.61
CA ASN A 399 -13.44 32.08 24.01
C ASN A 399 -13.32 33.26 24.99
N LYS A 400 -13.64 33.05 26.27
CA LYS A 400 -13.54 34.09 27.30
C LYS A 400 -12.11 34.42 27.73
N ASN A 401 -11.24 33.41 27.81
CA ASN A 401 -9.91 33.56 28.43
C ASN A 401 -8.75 33.65 27.44
N PHE A 402 -8.98 33.39 26.15
CA PHE A 402 -7.94 33.44 25.12
C PHE A 402 -7.71 34.88 24.61
N ASN A 403 -6.46 35.34 24.67
CA ASN A 403 -6.07 36.67 24.24
C ASN A 403 -5.99 36.79 22.72
N THR A 404 -7.10 37.18 22.10
CA THR A 404 -7.16 37.48 20.65
C THR A 404 -6.33 38.69 20.23
N GLY A 405 -5.95 39.56 21.18
CA GLY A 405 -5.11 40.73 20.95
C GLY A 405 -3.68 40.37 20.49
N LEU A 406 -3.21 39.17 20.82
CA LEU A 406 -1.91 38.65 20.37
C LEU A 406 -1.83 38.60 18.84
N GLY A 407 -2.95 38.29 18.15
CA GLY A 407 -2.98 38.28 16.69
C GLY A 407 -2.60 39.63 16.07
N LYS A 408 -3.11 40.72 16.65
CA LYS A 408 -2.81 42.10 16.20
C LYS A 408 -1.40 42.53 16.60
N GLN A 409 -0.97 42.21 17.81
CA GLN A 409 0.37 42.55 18.32
C GLN A 409 1.50 41.86 17.55
N LEU A 410 1.22 40.67 17.00
CA LEU A 410 2.17 39.87 16.24
C LEU A 410 2.08 40.09 14.72
N ASN A 411 1.33 41.09 14.25
CA ASN A 411 1.10 41.40 12.84
C ASN A 411 0.58 40.20 12.00
N LEU A 412 -0.19 39.30 12.62
CA LEU A 412 -0.78 38.17 11.93
C LEU A 412 -2.00 38.64 11.11
N LYS A 413 -2.17 38.09 9.90
CA LYS A 413 -3.27 38.45 8.98
C LYS A 413 -4.14 37.24 8.68
N GLY A 414 -5.44 37.47 8.54
CA GLY A 414 -6.39 36.43 8.13
C GLY A 414 -6.74 35.45 9.24
N VAL A 415 -7.10 34.22 8.85
CA VAL A 415 -7.55 33.17 9.76
C VAL A 415 -6.34 32.46 10.37
N ASN A 416 -6.27 32.43 11.70
CA ASN A 416 -5.21 31.77 12.46
C ASN A 416 -5.78 30.56 13.18
N ARG A 417 -5.08 29.42 13.07
CA ARG A 417 -5.46 28.14 13.68
C ARG A 417 -4.40 27.68 14.68
N VAL A 418 -4.85 27.32 15.87
CA VAL A 418 -4.04 26.75 16.94
C VAL A 418 -4.63 25.39 17.31
N ILE A 419 -3.79 24.37 17.40
CA ILE A 419 -4.22 23.02 17.80
C ILE A 419 -3.63 22.75 19.18
N ALA A 420 -4.49 22.65 20.19
CA ALA A 420 -4.11 22.22 21.54
C ALA A 420 -4.40 20.73 21.73
N GLN A 421 -3.56 20.05 22.50
CA GLN A 421 -3.70 18.67 22.92
C GLN A 421 -3.45 18.60 24.43
N PHE A 422 -4.32 17.93 25.16
CA PHE A 422 -4.21 17.82 26.62
C PHE A 422 -4.83 16.52 27.11
N ARG A 423 -4.45 16.07 28.29
CA ARG A 423 -4.96 14.85 28.92
C ARG A 423 -5.71 15.23 30.19
N ILE A 424 -6.92 14.70 30.36
CA ILE A 424 -7.62 14.74 31.65
C ILE A 424 -7.29 13.44 32.36
N ASP A 425 -6.69 13.52 33.54
CA ASP A 425 -6.27 12.34 34.31
C ASP A 425 -7.42 11.71 35.12
N ARG A 426 -7.11 10.63 35.86
CA ARG A 426 -8.10 9.93 36.71
C ARG A 426 -8.60 10.78 37.88
N THR A 427 -7.93 11.88 38.20
CA THR A 427 -8.37 12.80 39.25
C THR A 427 -9.25 13.92 38.69
N GLY A 428 -9.33 14.04 37.36
CA GLY A 428 -10.05 15.11 36.68
C GLY A 428 -9.21 16.36 36.41
N GLU A 429 -7.88 16.28 36.59
CA GLU A 429 -6.95 17.38 36.37
C GLU A 429 -6.41 17.36 34.93
N VAL A 430 -6.21 18.56 34.37
CA VAL A 430 -5.63 18.73 33.04
C VAL A 430 -4.11 18.65 33.14
N VAL A 431 -3.53 17.64 32.49
CA VAL A 431 -2.10 17.31 32.47
C VAL A 431 -1.62 17.16 31.03
N ASP A 432 -0.30 17.20 30.81
CA ASP A 432 0.36 17.03 29.50
C ASP A 432 -0.14 17.96 28.38
N VAL A 433 -0.37 19.24 28.70
CA VAL A 433 -0.82 20.24 27.71
C VAL A 433 0.28 20.56 26.69
N LYS A 434 -0.04 20.42 25.41
CA LYS A 434 0.81 20.77 24.26
C LYS A 434 -0.01 21.57 23.27
N ALA A 435 0.60 22.54 22.59
CA ALA A 435 -0.08 23.27 21.52
C ALA A 435 0.84 23.43 20.30
N ARG A 436 0.22 23.59 19.12
CA ARG A 436 0.89 23.88 17.86
C ARG A 436 0.18 25.06 17.19
N ALA A 437 0.94 26.11 16.89
CA ALA A 437 0.44 27.34 16.29
C ALA A 437 1.41 27.86 15.21
N SER A 438 0.97 28.86 14.44
CA SER A 438 1.80 29.59 13.47
C SER A 438 2.90 30.44 14.13
N HIS A 439 2.75 30.79 15.41
CA HIS A 439 3.69 31.61 16.16
C HIS A 439 3.88 31.11 17.61
N PRO A 440 5.10 31.13 18.18
CA PRO A 440 5.37 30.66 19.55
C PRO A 440 4.51 31.31 20.64
N ALA A 441 4.29 32.62 20.56
CA ALA A 441 3.42 33.33 21.51
C ALA A 441 1.96 32.84 21.52
N LEU A 442 1.43 32.37 20.37
CA LEU A 442 0.09 31.76 20.32
C LEU A 442 0.07 30.36 20.91
N GLN A 443 1.19 29.63 20.81
CA GLN A 443 1.36 28.33 21.44
C GLN A 443 1.42 28.47 22.96
N GLU A 444 2.17 29.43 23.48
CA GLU A 444 2.23 29.73 24.92
C GLU A 444 0.87 30.14 25.48
N GLU A 445 0.14 30.99 24.76
CA GLU A 445 -1.21 31.41 25.16
C GLU A 445 -2.19 30.24 25.17
N ALA A 446 -2.18 29.38 24.15
CA ALA A 446 -3.03 28.20 24.14
C ALA A 446 -2.71 27.25 25.30
N ILE A 447 -1.42 27.06 25.63
CA ILE A 447 -1.02 26.24 26.78
C ILE A 447 -1.53 26.87 28.09
N ARG A 448 -1.39 28.19 28.27
CA ARG A 448 -1.87 28.90 29.45
C ARG A 448 -3.37 28.70 29.65
N VAL A 449 -4.17 28.99 28.62
CA VAL A 449 -5.63 28.92 28.68
C VAL A 449 -6.12 27.50 28.96
N ILE A 450 -5.52 26.48 28.33
CA ILE A 450 -5.92 25.09 28.54
C ILE A 450 -5.49 24.58 29.92
N SER A 451 -4.38 25.06 30.46
CA SER A 451 -3.92 24.69 31.82
C SER A 451 -4.78 25.34 32.92
N GLU A 452 -5.51 26.41 32.62
CA GLU A 452 -6.43 27.09 33.53
C GLU A 452 -7.84 26.48 33.55
N LEU A 453 -8.09 25.43 32.75
CA LEU A 453 -9.38 24.73 32.75
C LEU A 453 -9.69 24.18 34.16
N PRO A 454 -10.95 24.31 34.63
CA PRO A 454 -11.33 23.82 35.95
C PRO A 454 -11.26 22.29 36.00
N LYS A 455 -11.04 21.76 37.21
CA LYS A 455 -11.07 20.33 37.49
C LYS A 455 -12.42 19.74 37.07
N MET A 456 -12.38 18.66 36.28
CA MET A 456 -13.56 18.00 35.71
C MET A 456 -13.83 16.68 36.43
N GLN A 457 -15.00 16.08 36.25
CA GLN A 457 -15.19 14.69 36.67
C GLN A 457 -14.43 13.78 35.68
N PRO A 458 -13.62 12.80 36.13
CA PRO A 458 -12.89 11.91 35.24
C PRO A 458 -13.86 11.00 34.46
N GLY A 459 -13.41 10.48 33.32
CA GLY A 459 -14.17 9.50 32.56
C GLY A 459 -14.16 8.15 33.28
N LYS A 460 -15.23 7.37 33.16
CA LYS A 460 -15.33 6.03 33.75
C LYS A 460 -15.52 4.96 32.71
N GLN A 461 -14.85 3.84 32.95
CA GLN A 461 -15.04 2.61 32.20
C GLN A 461 -15.01 1.43 33.15
N ASP A 462 -16.02 0.55 33.08
CA ASP A 462 -16.18 -0.59 33.99
C ASP A 462 -16.14 -0.16 35.48
N GLY A 463 -16.68 1.02 35.78
CA GLY A 463 -16.66 1.61 37.12
C GLY A 463 -15.31 2.14 37.62
N LYS A 464 -14.25 2.12 36.79
CA LYS A 464 -12.92 2.66 37.12
C LYS A 464 -12.67 4.00 36.41
N ASP A 465 -12.03 4.93 37.11
CA ASP A 465 -11.63 6.22 36.55
C ASP A 465 -10.46 6.03 35.55
N ILE A 466 -10.59 6.64 34.37
CA ILE A 466 -9.61 6.55 33.28
C ILE A 466 -9.15 7.94 32.83
N SER A 467 -7.93 8.01 32.27
CA SER A 467 -7.40 9.22 31.66
C SER A 467 -7.75 9.28 30.18
N VAL A 468 -8.21 10.44 29.70
CA VAL A 468 -8.62 10.64 28.29
C VAL A 468 -7.82 11.77 27.65
N MET A 469 -7.36 11.56 26.41
CA MET A 469 -6.63 12.56 25.63
C MET A 469 -7.57 13.32 24.69
N TYR A 470 -7.50 14.65 24.74
CA TYR A 470 -8.31 15.58 23.96
C TYR A 470 -7.45 16.37 22.98
N SER A 471 -8.02 16.73 21.83
CA SER A 471 -7.48 17.72 20.91
C SER A 471 -8.51 18.80 20.63
N LEU A 472 -8.14 20.07 20.82
CA LEU A 472 -8.98 21.24 20.62
C LEU A 472 -8.38 22.16 19.53
N PRO A 473 -9.03 22.24 18.36
CA PRO A 473 -8.73 23.27 17.36
C PRO A 473 -9.38 24.62 17.75
N ILE A 474 -8.55 25.64 17.89
CA ILE A 474 -8.93 27.03 18.18
C ILE A 474 -8.68 27.86 16.92
N VAL A 475 -9.72 28.56 16.44
CA VAL A 475 -9.67 29.38 15.23
C VAL A 475 -10.09 30.81 15.57
N PHE A 476 -9.31 31.80 15.14
CA PHE A 476 -9.68 33.21 15.28
C PHE A 476 -9.20 34.02 14.08
N GLN A 477 -9.93 35.08 13.76
CA GLN A 477 -9.61 35.96 12.65
C GLN A 477 -8.99 37.26 13.15
N VAL A 478 -7.87 37.65 12.55
CA VAL A 478 -7.26 38.96 12.77
C VAL A 478 -7.62 39.83 11.58
N GLY A 479 -8.51 40.80 11.81
CA GLY A 479 -8.88 41.79 10.80
C GLY A 479 -7.66 42.60 10.37
N SER A 480 -7.52 42.83 9.06
CA SER A 480 -6.57 43.80 8.53
C SER A 480 -6.94 45.18 9.05
N SER A 481 -6.13 45.77 9.92
CA SER A 481 -6.16 47.21 10.13
C SER A 481 -5.81 47.87 8.80
N GLU A 482 -6.77 48.61 8.23
CA GLU A 482 -6.50 49.64 7.21
C GLU A 482 -5.52 50.69 7.73
#